data_AF-A0A0B1SFI2-F1
#
_entry.id   AF-A0A0B1SFI2-F1
#
_cell.length_a   1.000
_cell.length_b   1.000
_cell.length_c   1.000
_cell.angle_alpha   90.00
_cell.angle_beta   90.00
_cell.angle_gamma   90.00
#
_symmetry.space_group_name_H-M   'P 1'
#
loop_
_entity.id
_entity.type
_entity.pdbx_description
1 polymer ?
#
loop_
_entity_poly.entity_id
_entity_poly.type
_entity_poly.pdbx_seq_one_letter_code
_entity_poly.pdbx_strand_id
1 'polypeptide(L)'
;LLNSRYLSGAIVLPASQIDFENIKKSIKYASGKPHNCGFHYNALAVLIGSPPTPNGSLSGYATFQSNGKVSEYIFVEGSSSKRSRTGKFAVNGSMTWRVLSKKHGCSLVEFRTNKWDE
;
A
#
# COMPACT_ATOMS: atom_id res chain seq x y z
N LEU A 1 6.77 -5.92 11.49
CA LEU A 1 6.27 -4.93 12.49
C LEU A 1 6.96 -3.56 12.44
N LEU A 2 8.04 -3.34 11.66
CA LEU A 2 8.82 -2.09 11.74
C LEU A 2 8.30 -0.87 10.95
N ASN A 3 7.32 -1.01 10.04
CA ASN A 3 6.80 0.10 9.22
C ASN A 3 5.47 0.70 9.70
N SER A 4 4.90 0.23 10.81
CA SER A 4 3.64 0.79 11.34
C SER A 4 3.83 1.99 12.27
N ARG A 5 5.07 2.46 12.49
CA ARG A 5 5.39 3.51 13.48
C ARG A 5 4.81 4.89 13.14
N TYR A 6 4.49 5.14 11.87
CA TYR A 6 4.02 6.44 11.39
C TYR A 6 2.60 6.39 10.81
N LEU A 7 1.90 5.25 10.95
CA LEU A 7 0.55 5.08 10.46
C LEU A 7 -0.41 4.96 11.65
N SER A 8 -1.39 5.85 11.70
CA SER A 8 -2.55 5.74 12.59
C SER A 8 -3.72 5.07 11.86
N GLY A 9 -4.60 4.38 12.58
CA GLY A 9 -5.84 3.87 12.02
C GLY A 9 -6.32 2.58 12.67
N ALA A 10 -7.23 1.91 11.98
CA ALA A 10 -7.82 0.65 12.43
C ALA A 10 -6.77 -0.47 12.42
N ILE A 11 -6.61 -1.14 13.56
CA ILE A 11 -5.82 -2.36 13.71
C ILE A 11 -6.78 -3.48 14.13
N VAL A 12 -6.85 -4.54 13.34
CA VAL A 12 -7.66 -5.71 13.66
C VAL A 12 -6.81 -6.72 14.42
N LEU A 13 -7.21 -7.02 15.66
CA LEU A 13 -6.57 -8.02 16.50
C LEU A 13 -7.54 -9.21 16.67
N PRO A 14 -7.13 -10.44 16.33
CA PRO A 14 -7.95 -11.61 16.56
C PRO A 14 -8.10 -11.88 18.06
N ALA A 15 -9.32 -12.17 18.51
CA ALA A 15 -9.60 -12.50 19.91
C ALA A 15 -9.37 -13.99 20.23
N SER A 16 -9.22 -14.82 19.20
CA SER A 16 -9.02 -16.27 19.35
C SER A 16 -8.20 -16.85 18.19
N GLN A 17 -7.74 -18.09 18.36
CA GLN A 17 -7.08 -18.84 17.29
C GLN A 17 -8.00 -19.06 16.07
N ILE A 18 -9.30 -19.24 16.32
CA ILE A 18 -10.30 -19.40 15.26
C ILE A 18 -10.43 -18.11 14.45
N ASP A 19 -10.52 -16.96 15.13
CA ASP A 19 -10.57 -15.65 14.48
C ASP A 19 -9.30 -15.37 13.70
N PHE A 20 -8.13 -15.71 14.25
CA PHE A 20 -6.85 -15.58 13.56
C PHE A 20 -6.84 -16.36 12.24
N GLU A 21 -7.25 -17.63 12.26
CA GLU A 21 -7.29 -18.45 11.05
C GLU A 21 -8.36 -17.96 10.05
N ASN A 22 -9.49 -17.44 10.52
CA ASN A 22 -10.53 -16.84 9.67
C ASN A 22 -10.04 -15.54 8.99
N ILE A 23 -9.39 -14.65 9.73
CA ILE A 23 -8.79 -13.42 9.18
C ILE A 23 -7.71 -13.77 8.16
N LYS A 24 -6.83 -14.73 8.50
CA LYS A 24 -5.76 -15.20 7.61
C LYS A 24 -6.32 -15.81 6.32
N LYS A 25 -7.37 -16.64 6.40
CA LYS A 25 -8.07 -17.18 5.22
C LYS A 25 -8.70 -16.07 4.38
N SER A 26 -9.32 -15.08 5.01
CA SER A 26 -9.93 -13.93 4.33
C SER A 26 -8.89 -13.08 3.60
N ILE A 27 -7.74 -12.80 4.24
CA ILE A 27 -6.63 -12.07 3.60
C ILE A 27 -6.08 -12.86 2.42
N LYS A 28 -5.87 -14.18 2.56
CA LYS A 28 -5.42 -15.05 1.46
C LYS A 28 -6.42 -15.10 0.32
N TYR A 29 -7.71 -15.21 0.64
CA TYR A 29 -8.79 -15.22 -0.34
C TYR A 29 -8.85 -13.90 -1.13
N ALA A 30 -8.80 -12.77 -0.43
CA ALA A 30 -8.76 -11.45 -1.04
C ALA A 30 -7.48 -11.27 -1.89
N SER A 31 -6.36 -11.83 -1.45
CA SER A 31 -5.08 -11.72 -2.16
C SER A 31 -4.96 -12.62 -3.39
N GLY A 32 -5.80 -13.64 -3.57
CA GLY A 32 -5.65 -14.66 -4.63
C GLY A 32 -6.82 -14.75 -5.63
N LYS A 33 -7.73 -13.77 -5.67
CA LYS A 33 -8.85 -13.72 -6.64
C LYS A 33 -8.85 -12.43 -7.48
N PRO A 34 -9.37 -12.50 -8.73
CA PRO A 34 -9.09 -11.56 -9.81
C PRO A 34 -9.96 -10.30 -9.79
N HIS A 35 -9.44 -9.21 -10.39
CA HIS A 35 -10.01 -7.98 -10.96
C HIS A 35 -11.22 -7.24 -10.33
N ASN A 36 -12.08 -7.92 -9.57
CA ASN A 36 -13.31 -7.41 -8.94
C ASN A 36 -13.24 -7.31 -7.41
N CYS A 37 -12.13 -7.69 -6.77
CA CYS A 37 -11.91 -7.31 -5.37
C CYS A 37 -11.53 -5.83 -5.34
N GLY A 38 -12.37 -5.00 -4.70
CA GLY A 38 -12.10 -3.59 -4.48
C GLY A 38 -10.82 -3.36 -3.67
N PHE A 39 -10.39 -2.10 -3.56
CA PHE A 39 -9.19 -1.72 -2.81
C PHE A 39 -9.17 -2.34 -1.41
N HIS A 40 -8.03 -2.92 -1.03
CA HIS A 40 -7.86 -3.62 0.26
C HIS A 40 -7.57 -2.66 1.40
N TYR A 41 -6.96 -1.51 1.10
CA TYR A 41 -6.64 -0.50 2.10
C TYR A 41 -7.05 0.86 1.57
N ASN A 42 -7.81 1.58 2.40
CA ASN A 42 -8.11 2.98 2.20
C ASN A 42 -7.40 3.77 3.31
N ALA A 43 -6.72 4.84 2.92
CA ALA A 43 -6.00 5.69 3.84
C ALA A 43 -6.23 7.16 3.49
N LEU A 44 -6.04 8.02 4.48
CA LEU A 44 -6.03 9.46 4.32
C LEU A 44 -4.63 9.98 4.63
N ALA A 45 -4.14 10.92 3.84
CA ALA A 45 -2.95 11.68 4.20
C ALA A 45 -3.15 13.17 3.91
N VAL A 46 -2.44 13.99 4.69
CA VAL A 46 -2.27 15.41 4.39
C VAL A 46 -0.92 15.56 3.70
N LEU A 47 -0.93 16.11 2.49
CA LEU A 47 0.27 16.39 1.72
C LEU A 47 0.59 17.88 1.78
N ILE A 48 1.88 18.20 1.80
CA ILE A 48 2.36 19.54 1.43
C ILE A 48 2.17 19.68 -0.08
N GLY A 49 1.53 20.77 -0.50
CA GLY A 49 1.12 20.98 -1.87
C GLY A 49 -0.08 20.10 -2.27
N SER A 50 -0.14 19.76 -3.56
CA SER A 50 -1.18 18.90 -4.13
C SER A 50 -0.57 18.02 -5.22
N PRO A 51 -1.09 16.81 -5.43
CA PRO A 51 -0.78 16.05 -6.64
C PRO A 51 -1.10 16.87 -7.91
N PRO A 52 -0.40 16.62 -9.04
CA PRO A 52 -0.61 17.35 -10.29
C PRO A 52 -2.05 17.29 -10.80
N THR A 53 -2.73 16.17 -10.58
CA THR A 53 -4.13 15.96 -10.92
C THR A 53 -4.96 15.66 -9.67
N PRO A 54 -6.24 16.08 -9.62
CA PRO A 54 -7.11 15.85 -8.47
C PRO A 54 -7.44 14.37 -8.26
N ASN A 55 -7.34 13.55 -9.31
CA ASN A 55 -7.48 12.10 -9.27
C ASN A 55 -6.38 11.48 -10.11
N GLY A 56 -5.99 10.26 -9.77
CA GLY A 56 -5.08 9.49 -10.61
C GLY A 56 -4.81 8.10 -10.07
N SER A 57 -3.98 7.37 -10.79
CA SER A 57 -3.55 6.02 -10.47
C SER A 57 -2.08 5.85 -10.76
N LEU A 58 -1.43 5.03 -9.96
CA LEU A 58 -0.01 4.70 -10.00
C LEU A 58 0.12 3.19 -9.88
N SER A 59 0.99 2.59 -10.69
CA SER A 59 1.34 1.18 -10.61
C SER A 59 2.85 1.01 -10.56
N GLY A 60 3.31 0.09 -9.72
CA GLY A 60 4.74 -0.14 -9.53
C GLY A 60 5.01 -1.31 -8.61
N TYR A 61 6.17 -1.31 -7.99
CA TYR A 61 6.55 -2.33 -7.00
C TYR A 61 7.23 -1.71 -5.79
N ALA A 62 6.94 -2.27 -4.62
CA ALA A 62 7.68 -1.99 -3.39
C ALA A 62 8.86 -2.94 -3.31
N THR A 63 10.07 -2.45 -3.05
CA THR A 63 11.27 -3.28 -2.83
C THR A 63 12.01 -2.85 -1.57
N PHE A 64 12.64 -3.80 -0.88
CA PHE A 64 13.39 -3.54 0.34
C PHE A 64 14.84 -3.21 0.01
N GLN A 65 15.28 -2.00 0.32
CA GLN A 65 16.64 -1.53 0.06
C GLN A 65 17.30 -1.04 1.35
N SER A 66 18.61 -1.29 1.47
CA SER A 66 19.44 -0.69 2.52
C SER A 66 20.11 0.57 1.99
N ASN A 67 19.98 1.67 2.72
CA ASN A 67 20.68 2.92 2.43
C ASN A 67 21.99 3.06 3.23
N GLY A 68 22.51 1.94 3.76
CA GLY A 68 23.74 1.89 4.57
C GLY A 68 23.55 2.22 6.05
N LYS A 69 22.42 2.83 6.45
CA LYS A 69 22.07 3.09 7.87
C LYS A 69 20.82 2.36 8.31
N VAL A 70 19.82 2.28 7.43
CA VAL A 70 18.57 1.58 7.66
C VAL A 70 18.16 0.83 6.40
N SER A 71 17.40 -0.24 6.60
CA SER A 71 16.74 -0.95 5.51
C SER A 71 15.27 -0.61 5.51
N GLU A 72 14.76 -0.14 4.37
CA GLU A 72 13.39 0.35 4.23
C GLU A 72 12.74 -0.12 2.92
N TYR A 73 11.41 -0.12 2.90
CA TYR A 73 10.66 -0.39 1.68
C TYR A 73 10.56 0.91 0.89
N ILE A 74 11.00 0.88 -0.36
CA ILE A 74 10.81 1.97 -1.31
C ILE A 74 9.84 1.55 -2.39
N PHE A 75 9.04 2.49 -2.87
CA PHE A 75 8.17 2.29 -4.03
C PHE A 75 8.89 2.73 -5.30
N VAL A 76 8.82 1.91 -6.35
CA VAL A 76 9.38 2.18 -7.67
C VAL A 76 8.25 2.12 -8.69
N GLU A 77 8.03 3.21 -9.41
CA GLU A 77 7.03 3.29 -10.48
C GLU A 77 7.44 2.44 -11.69
N GLY A 78 6.46 1.79 -12.33
CA GLY A 78 6.68 0.93 -13.49
C GLY A 78 6.89 -0.56 -13.16
N SER A 79 7.01 -1.39 -14.19
CA SER A 79 7.12 -2.84 -14.03
C SER A 79 8.50 -3.26 -13.52
N SER A 80 8.55 -4.18 -12.55
CA SER A 80 9.81 -4.78 -12.09
C SER A 80 10.53 -5.50 -13.24
N SER A 81 11.80 -5.18 -13.49
CA SER A 81 12.65 -5.99 -14.37
C SER A 81 12.88 -7.38 -13.74
N LYS A 82 13.08 -8.43 -14.54
CA LYS A 82 13.35 -9.80 -14.01
C LYS A 82 14.49 -9.85 -12.98
N ARG A 83 15.43 -8.90 -13.04
CA ARG A 83 16.60 -8.78 -12.14
C ARG A 83 16.32 -8.04 -10.82
N SER A 84 15.20 -7.33 -10.69
CA SER A 84 14.74 -6.72 -9.43
C SER A 84 13.79 -7.65 -8.64
N ARG A 85 13.22 -8.66 -9.32
CA ARG A 85 12.48 -9.78 -8.71
C ARG A 85 13.35 -10.81 -7.98
N THR A 86 14.67 -10.76 -8.13
CA THR A 86 15.59 -11.67 -7.41
C THR A 86 15.80 -11.27 -5.95
N GLY A 87 15.42 -10.04 -5.56
CA GLY A 87 15.19 -9.73 -4.16
C GLY A 87 13.84 -10.30 -3.75
N LYS A 88 13.80 -11.18 -2.74
CA LYS A 88 12.61 -11.82 -2.15
C LYS A 88 11.52 -10.85 -1.62
N PHE A 89 11.58 -9.56 -1.95
CA PHE A 89 10.83 -8.48 -1.32
C PHE A 89 10.20 -7.50 -2.31
N ALA A 90 10.23 -7.80 -3.62
CA ALA A 90 9.56 -6.98 -4.64
C ALA A 90 8.07 -7.34 -4.74
N VAL A 91 7.19 -6.48 -4.22
CA VAL A 91 5.72 -6.66 -4.26
C VAL A 91 5.12 -5.66 -5.24
N ASN A 92 4.54 -6.15 -6.33
CA ASN A 92 3.80 -5.31 -7.27
C ASN A 92 2.52 -4.78 -6.60
N GLY A 93 2.13 -3.56 -6.96
CA GLY A 93 0.89 -2.98 -6.47
C GLY A 93 0.44 -1.79 -7.29
N SER A 94 -0.83 -1.43 -7.11
CA SER A 94 -1.35 -0.17 -7.63
C SER A 94 -2.02 0.63 -6.52
N MET A 95 -2.01 1.94 -6.73
CA MET A 95 -2.63 2.92 -5.85
C MET A 95 -3.46 3.85 -6.70
N THR A 96 -4.65 4.21 -6.23
CA THR A 96 -5.40 5.36 -6.72
C THR A 96 -5.42 6.43 -5.67
N TRP A 97 -5.52 7.69 -6.10
CA TRP A 97 -5.71 8.81 -5.20
C TRP A 97 -6.83 9.72 -5.65
N ARG A 98 -7.41 10.40 -4.67
CA ARG A 98 -8.41 11.46 -4.85
C ARG A 98 -8.14 12.59 -3.86
N VAL A 99 -8.00 13.80 -4.38
CA VAL A 99 -7.91 15.01 -3.55
C VAL A 99 -9.30 15.36 -3.04
N LEU A 100 -9.46 15.37 -1.72
CA LEU A 100 -10.71 15.68 -1.04
C LEU A 100 -10.85 17.18 -0.73
N SER A 101 -9.73 17.84 -0.38
CA SER A 101 -9.72 19.27 -0.04
C SER A 101 -8.33 19.87 -0.21
N LYS A 102 -8.25 21.19 -0.44
CA LYS A 102 -7.01 21.96 -0.51
C LYS A 102 -7.15 23.23 0.32
N LYS A 103 -6.20 23.48 1.22
CA LYS A 103 -6.16 24.69 2.06
C LYS A 103 -4.75 24.97 2.57
N HIS A 104 -4.38 26.24 2.71
CA HIS A 104 -3.10 26.67 3.31
C HIS A 104 -1.86 26.02 2.67
N GLY A 105 -1.88 25.80 1.35
CA GLY A 105 -0.77 25.14 0.65
C GLY A 105 -0.68 23.63 0.89
N CYS A 106 -1.66 23.01 1.55
CA CYS A 106 -1.74 21.57 1.77
C CYS A 106 -2.98 20.97 1.08
N SER A 107 -2.97 19.65 0.92
CA SER A 107 -4.12 18.88 0.42
C SER A 107 -4.43 17.67 1.30
N LEU A 108 -5.72 17.42 1.50
CA LEU A 108 -6.21 16.17 2.07
C LEU A 108 -6.48 15.21 0.92
N VAL A 109 -5.84 14.04 0.96
CA VAL A 109 -5.89 13.05 -0.12
C VAL A 109 -6.32 11.70 0.44
N GLU A 110 -7.30 11.09 -0.22
CA GLU A 110 -7.66 9.70 -0.05
C GLU A 110 -6.80 8.85 -0.98
N PHE A 111 -6.17 7.82 -0.43
CA PHE A 111 -5.45 6.80 -1.19
C PHE A 111 -6.15 5.47 -1.03
N ARG A 112 -6.20 4.71 -2.12
CA ARG A 112 -6.71 3.35 -2.11
C ARG A 112 -5.71 2.44 -2.78
N THR A 113 -5.29 1.39 -2.08
CA THR A 113 -4.31 0.44 -2.60
C THR A 113 -4.91 -0.94 -2.74
N ASN A 114 -4.44 -1.65 -3.75
CA ASN A 114 -4.62 -3.09 -3.85
C ASN A 114 -3.25 -3.76 -3.72
N LYS A 115 -3.25 -4.97 -3.17
CA LYS A 115 -2.12 -5.88 -3.32
C LYS A 115 -2.40 -6.68 -4.59
N TRP A 116 -1.45 -6.72 -5.53
CA TRP A 116 -1.54 -7.59 -6.69
C TRP A 116 -0.53 -8.73 -6.57
N ASP A 117 -0.94 -9.88 -7.11
CA ASP A 117 -0.38 -11.22 -6.94
C ASP A 117 1.16 -11.29 -6.92
N GLU A 118 1.68 -12.20 -6.10
CA GLU A 118 3.07 -12.70 -6.19
C GLU A 118 3.34 -13.35 -7.55
#